data_AF-A0A5K0Z528-F1
#
_entry.id   AF-A0A5K0Z528-F1
#
_cell.length_a   1.000
_cell.length_b   1.000
_cell.length_c   1.000
_cell.angle_alpha   90.00
_cell.angle_beta   90.00
_cell.angle_gamma   90.00
#
_symmetry.space_group_name_H-M   'P 1'
#
loop_
_entity.id
_entity.type
_entity.pdbx_description
1 polymer ?
#
loop_
_entity_poly.entity_id
_entity_poly.type
_entity_poly.pdbx_seq_one_letter_code
_entity_poly.pdbx_strand_id
1 'polypeptide(L)' 'STEKGKFLMAARRCRHGAHIEYIISLDAEDLTQGSSAYIGKL' A
#
# COMPACT_ATOMS: atom_id res chain seq x y z
N SER A 1 8.03 26.94 -9.11
CA SER A 1 8.50 25.56 -8.89
C SER A 1 7.28 24.73 -8.56
N THR A 2 6.98 23.69 -9.35
CA THR A 2 5.81 22.84 -9.10
C THR A 2 6.14 21.93 -7.92
N GLU A 3 5.74 22.34 -6.72
CA GLU A 3 5.78 21.53 -5.49
C GLU A 3 4.82 20.35 -5.67
N LYS A 4 5.19 19.34 -6.47
CA LYS A 4 4.48 18.07 -6.47
C LYS A 4 4.79 17.43 -5.12
N GLY A 5 3.77 17.30 -4.27
CA GLY A 5 3.88 16.66 -2.98
C GLY A 5 4.56 15.30 -3.10
N LYS A 6 5.37 14.94 -2.09
CA LYS A 6 6.07 13.66 -2.05
C LYS A 6 5.07 12.56 -1.69
N PHE A 7 5.06 11.51 -2.49
CA PHE A 7 4.37 10.28 -2.12
C PHE A 7 5.06 9.65 -0.90
N LEU A 8 4.26 9.23 0.08
CA LEU A 8 4.76 8.57 1.28
C LEU A 8 4.51 7.07 1.23
N MET A 9 3.28 6.68 0.88
CA MET A 9 2.85 5.28 0.87
C MET A 9 1.49 5.13 0.17
N ALA A 10 1.22 3.92 -0.33
CA ALA A 10 -0.04 3.51 -0.90
C ALA A 10 -0.69 2.42 -0.04
N ALA A 11 -2.00 2.34 -0.15
CA ALA A 11 -2.77 1.26 0.47
C ALA A 11 -3.76 0.69 -0.52
N ARG A 12 -3.89 -0.65 -0.53
CA ARG A 12 -4.90 -1.37 -1.31
C ARG A 12 -5.86 -2.07 -0.38
N ARG A 13 -7.14 -1.77 -0.53
CA ARG A 13 -8.22 -2.52 0.11
C ARG A 13 -8.41 -3.86 -0.60
N CYS A 14 -8.36 -4.94 0.15
CA CYS A 14 -8.61 -6.30 -0.30
C CYS A 14 -9.74 -6.91 0.53
N ARG A 15 -10.49 -7.85 -0.06
CA ARG A 15 -11.53 -8.60 0.63
C ARG A 15 -11.06 -10.03 0.81
N HIS A 16 -11.00 -10.50 2.05
CA HIS A 16 -10.63 -11.86 2.40
C HIS A 16 -11.80 -12.54 3.12
N GLY A 17 -12.57 -13.33 2.37
CA GLY A 17 -13.83 -13.90 2.87
C GLY A 17 -14.81 -12.80 3.29
N ALA A 18 -15.20 -12.79 4.57
CA ALA A 18 -16.07 -11.78 5.16
C ALA A 18 -15.33 -10.51 5.63
N HIS A 19 -13.99 -10.54 5.70
CA HIS A 19 -13.17 -9.46 6.25
C HIS A 19 -12.65 -8.53 5.16
N ILE A 20 -12.45 -7.26 5.54
CA ILE A 20 -11.74 -6.28 4.73
C ILE A 20 -10.35 -6.15 5.33
N GLU A 21 -9.35 -6.13 4.46
CA GLU A 21 -7.95 -5.99 4.84
C GLU A 21 -7.31 -4.93 3.96
N TYR A 22 -6.30 -4.23 4.47
CA TYR A 22 -5.56 -3.23 3.73
C TYR A 22 -4.10 -3.64 3.63
N ILE A 23 -3.55 -3.70 2.43
CA ILE A 23 -2.11 -3.88 2.20
C ILE A 23 -1.48 -2.50 2.08
N ILE A 24 -0.46 -2.22 2.89
CA ILE A 24 0.24 -0.93 2.94
C ILE A 24 1.66 -1.10 2.36
N SER A 25 2.06 -0.22 1.44
CA SER A 25 3.36 -0.26 0.75
C SER A 25 3.99 1.12 0.55
N LEU A 26 5.32 1.18 0.52
CA LEU A 26 6.10 2.37 0.16
C LEU A 26 6.21 2.60 -1.34
N ASP A 27 5.75 1.66 -2.15
CA ASP A 27 5.67 1.78 -3.60
C ASP A 27 4.21 1.63 -4.04
N ALA A 28 3.73 2.61 -4.81
CA ALA A 28 2.35 2.62 -5.30
C ALA A 28 2.09 1.50 -6.31
N GLU A 29 3.13 1.04 -7.02
CA GLU A 29 3.03 0.03 -8.07
C GLU A 29 3.25 -1.40 -7.51
N ASP A 30 3.72 -1.53 -6.27
CA ASP A 30 3.99 -2.82 -5.65
C ASP A 30 3.27 -3.00 -4.30
N LEU A 31 2.06 -3.55 -4.37
CA LEU A 31 1.17 -3.80 -3.23
C LEU A 31 1.12 -5.29 -2.86
N THR A 32 2.26 -5.99 -2.88
CA THR A 32 2.34 -7.42 -2.58
C THR A 32 2.98 -7.69 -1.20
N GLN A 33 2.44 -8.63 -0.42
CA GLN A 33 2.90 -8.92 0.95
C GLN A 33 4.32 -9.49 1.03
N GLY A 34 4.89 -9.96 -0.09
CA GLY A 34 6.27 -10.44 -0.18
C GLY A 34 7.27 -9.41 -0.70
N SER A 35 6.82 -8.20 -1.04
CA SER A 35 7.68 -7.15 -1.57
C SER A 35 8.57 -6.56 -0.48
N SER A 36 9.76 -6.09 -0.86
CA SER A 36 10.60 -5.25 0.00
C SER A 36 9.96 -3.90 0.34
N ALA A 37 8.99 -3.43 -0.44
CA ALA A 37 8.24 -2.20 -0.18
C ALA A 37 7.05 -2.40 0.78
N TYR A 38 6.71 -3.66 1.10
CA TYR A 38 5.60 -3.99 1.99
C TYR A 38 5.89 -3.54 3.43
N ILE A 39 4.99 -2.73 3.98
CA ILE A 39 5.07 -2.30 5.38
C ILE A 39 4.25 -3.20 6.28
N GLY A 40 3.04 -3.59 5.84
CA GLY A 40 2.13 -4.30 6.72
C GLY A 40 0.71 -4.41 6.21
N LYS A 41 -0.13 -4.98 7.07
CA LYS A 41 -1.55 -5.22 6.80
C LYS A 41 -2.40 -4.83 8.01
N LEU A 42 -3.53 -4.18 7.73
CA LEU A 42 -4.56 -3.82 8.72
C LEU A 42 -5.87 -4.57 8.42
#